data_AF-A0A0T5ZJN2-F1
#
_entry.id   AF-A0A0T5ZJN2-F1
#
_cell.length_a   1.000
_cell.length_b   1.000
_cell.length_c   1.000
_cell.angle_alpha   90.00
_cell.angle_beta   90.00
_cell.angle_gamma   90.00
#
_symmetry.space_group_name_H-M   'P 1'
#
loop_
_entity.id
_entity.type
_entity.pdbx_description
1 polymer ?
#
loop_
_entity_poly.entity_id
_entity_poly.type
_entity_poly.pdbx_seq_one_letter_code
_entity_poly.pdbx_strand_id
1 'polypeptide(L)'
;MKYIKFTVIALCLIVLMPPTVSAKQLYKWVDKNGVVHVTDNPESIPSEYRSSAVKSKPKSGSGATIEKIEKGFKNVFDEVSRLVKENIKKVVAGTLVIIGLIVLVYLLRSYLKFKEQKERERGLRALEILNIDSISRTEFENYVIRLLTHRGFKVETTDATLDLGINMIAKKNDHKYAVQIERQTGLVSRLAVSNIDREKHRYGCDKAMLITNSYFSEDAIELAKSTGCELVNRDILAEWVLDFQTRGSNAG
;
A
#
# COMPACT_ATOMS: atom_id res chain seq x y z
N MET A 1 -4.99 -9.89 13.64
CA MET A 1 -5.76 -10.85 12.81
C MET A 1 -4.98 -12.08 12.30
N LYS A 2 -3.71 -12.32 12.68
CA LYS A 2 -2.96 -13.54 12.26
C LYS A 2 -3.30 -14.80 13.09
N TYR A 3 -3.78 -14.64 14.32
CA TYR A 3 -4.00 -15.77 15.26
C TYR A 3 -5.36 -16.47 15.13
N ILE A 4 -6.35 -15.84 14.49
CA ILE A 4 -7.71 -16.40 14.35
C ILE A 4 -7.78 -17.49 13.27
N LYS A 5 -6.93 -17.42 12.24
CA LYS A 5 -6.89 -18.45 11.18
C LYS A 5 -6.16 -19.73 11.63
N PHE A 6 -5.15 -19.61 12.49
CA PHE A 6 -4.42 -20.77 13.03
C PHE A 6 -5.22 -21.51 14.11
N THR A 7 -6.02 -20.81 14.91
CA THR A 7 -6.84 -21.42 15.97
C THR A 7 -7.96 -22.29 15.42
N VAL A 8 -8.61 -21.90 14.33
CA VAL A 8 -9.67 -22.71 13.69
C VAL A 8 -9.10 -23.98 13.05
N ILE A 9 -7.91 -23.91 12.42
CA ILE A 9 -7.26 -25.08 11.80
C ILE A 9 -6.70 -26.03 12.88
N ALA A 10 -6.13 -25.51 13.96
CA ALA A 10 -5.64 -26.31 15.09
C ALA A 10 -6.78 -27.02 15.84
N LEU A 11 -7.94 -26.35 16.01
CA LEU A 11 -9.12 -26.96 16.63
C LEU A 11 -9.69 -28.09 15.77
N CYS A 12 -9.70 -27.93 14.45
CA CYS A 12 -10.12 -29.00 13.53
C CYS A 12 -9.18 -30.22 13.56
N LEU A 13 -7.87 -30.01 13.71
CA LEU A 13 -6.89 -31.11 13.81
C LEU A 13 -7.02 -31.92 15.12
N ILE A 14 -7.36 -31.27 16.23
CA ILE A 14 -7.60 -31.93 17.51
C ILE A 14 -8.91 -32.75 17.48
N VAL A 15 -9.93 -32.30 16.74
CA VAL A 15 -11.20 -33.03 16.55
C VAL A 15 -11.06 -34.19 15.54
N LEU A 16 -10.09 -34.13 14.63
CA LEU A 16 -9.83 -35.15 13.61
C LEU A 16 -9.03 -36.37 14.10
N MET A 17 -8.45 -36.33 15.29
CA MET A 17 -7.81 -37.51 15.88
C MET A 17 -8.86 -38.34 16.63
N PRO A 18 -9.19 -39.57 16.18
CA PRO A 18 -10.10 -40.42 16.93
C PRO A 18 -9.47 -40.70 18.31
N PRO A 19 -10.24 -40.66 19.41
CA PRO A 19 -9.72 -41.02 20.72
C PRO A 19 -9.29 -42.49 20.67
N THR A 20 -7.99 -42.74 20.73
CA THR A 20 -7.45 -44.10 20.82
C THR A 20 -7.69 -44.62 22.24
N VAL A 21 -8.90 -45.09 22.51
CA VAL A 21 -9.19 -45.81 23.74
C VAL A 21 -8.66 -47.23 23.59
N SER A 22 -7.37 -47.43 23.89
CA SER A 22 -6.80 -48.77 23.99
C SER A 22 -7.29 -49.41 25.29
N ALA A 23 -8.31 -50.27 25.21
CA ALA A 23 -8.73 -51.11 26.32
C ALA A 23 -7.70 -52.24 26.50
N LYS A 24 -6.66 -52.00 27.29
CA LYS A 24 -5.67 -53.03 27.63
C LYS A 24 -6.28 -54.14 28.51
N GLN A 25 -5.87 -55.37 28.25
CA GLN A 25 -6.37 -56.57 28.94
C GLN A 25 -5.71 -56.72 30.31
N LEU A 26 -6.49 -56.64 31.39
CA LEU A 26 -6.00 -56.74 32.77
C LEU A 26 -6.10 -58.18 33.30
N TYR A 27 -5.07 -58.61 34.03
CA TYR A 27 -4.96 -59.87 34.73
C TYR A 27 -5.07 -59.64 36.23
N LYS A 28 -5.86 -60.44 36.94
CA LYS A 28 -6.04 -60.34 38.40
C LYS A 28 -5.75 -61.67 39.07
N TRP A 29 -4.99 -61.66 40.16
CA TRP A 29 -4.77 -62.84 41.01
C TRP A 29 -4.79 -62.46 42.50
N VAL A 30 -4.83 -63.46 43.37
CA VAL A 30 -4.79 -63.28 44.83
C VAL A 30 -3.57 -64.02 45.37
N ASP A 31 -2.77 -63.36 46.19
CA ASP A 31 -1.61 -64.00 46.81
C ASP A 31 -2.00 -64.81 48.06
N LYS A 32 -1.03 -65.54 48.61
CA LYS A 32 -1.21 -66.37 49.82
C LYS A 32 -1.67 -65.61 51.07
N ASN A 33 -1.51 -64.28 51.11
CA ASN A 33 -1.95 -63.41 52.20
C ASN A 33 -3.35 -62.84 51.95
N GLY A 34 -4.01 -63.22 50.85
CA GLY A 34 -5.33 -62.74 50.46
C GLY A 34 -5.34 -61.39 49.75
N VAL A 35 -4.19 -60.84 49.36
CA VAL A 35 -4.11 -59.55 48.68
C VAL A 35 -4.37 -59.73 47.19
N VAL A 36 -5.26 -58.89 46.65
CA VAL A 36 -5.61 -58.86 45.23
C VAL A 36 -4.60 -58.03 44.45
N HIS A 37 -3.94 -58.63 43.47
CA HIS A 37 -3.03 -57.95 42.55
C HIS A 37 -3.65 -57.86 41.15
N VAL A 38 -3.36 -56.77 40.44
CA VAL A 38 -3.84 -56.52 39.06
C VAL A 38 -2.70 -55.99 38.20
N THR A 39 -2.52 -56.54 37.00
CA THR A 39 -1.50 -56.08 36.04
C THR A 39 -2.02 -56.10 34.60
N ASP A 40 -1.54 -55.20 33.74
CA ASP A 40 -1.77 -55.21 32.29
C ASP A 40 -0.66 -55.97 31.53
N ASN A 41 0.39 -56.43 32.22
CA ASN A 41 1.50 -57.20 31.65
C ASN A 41 1.56 -58.63 32.24
N PRO A 42 1.22 -59.68 31.46
CA PRO A 42 1.18 -61.06 31.97
C PRO A 42 2.56 -61.60 32.38
N GLU A 43 3.65 -61.07 31.86
CA GLU A 43 5.00 -61.51 32.22
C GLU A 43 5.39 -61.08 33.64
N SER A 44 4.80 -59.99 34.12
CA SER A 44 5.02 -59.47 35.49
C SER A 44 4.34 -60.31 36.58
N ILE A 45 3.50 -61.27 36.21
CA ILE A 45 2.84 -62.18 37.16
C ILE A 45 3.87 -63.22 37.63
N PRO A 46 4.10 -63.37 38.95
CA PRO A 46 4.99 -64.41 39.48
C PRO A 46 4.56 -65.80 38.99
N SER A 47 5.53 -66.65 38.64
CA SER A 47 5.27 -67.96 38.01
C SER A 47 4.32 -68.84 38.83
N GLU A 48 4.38 -68.76 40.16
CA GLU A 48 3.51 -69.49 41.10
C GLU A 48 2.03 -69.11 41.02
N TYR A 49 1.68 -67.90 40.54
CA TYR A 49 0.30 -67.43 40.40
C TYR A 49 -0.16 -67.31 38.94
N ARG A 50 0.67 -67.68 37.95
CA ARG A 50 0.31 -67.55 36.52
C ARG A 50 -0.87 -68.44 36.13
N SER A 51 -1.01 -69.61 36.73
CA SER A 51 -2.12 -70.54 36.48
C SER A 51 -3.43 -70.11 37.16
N SER A 52 -3.37 -69.36 38.25
CA SER A 52 -4.52 -68.86 39.01
C SER A 52 -4.96 -67.45 38.61
N ALA A 53 -4.15 -66.73 37.83
CA ALA A 53 -4.48 -65.42 37.33
C ALA A 53 -5.68 -65.46 36.37
N VAL A 54 -6.73 -64.69 36.69
CA VAL A 54 -7.95 -64.59 35.90
C VAL A 54 -7.84 -63.40 34.95
N LYS A 55 -8.07 -63.65 33.67
CA LYS A 55 -8.23 -62.58 32.66
C LYS A 55 -9.53 -61.83 32.95
N SER A 56 -9.46 -60.53 33.15
CA SER A 56 -10.68 -59.71 33.18
C SER A 56 -11.32 -59.74 31.79
N LYS A 57 -12.58 -60.19 31.70
CA LYS A 57 -13.39 -59.92 30.51
C LYS A 57 -13.79 -58.44 30.58
N PRO A 58 -13.64 -57.66 29.49
CA PRO A 58 -14.26 -56.34 29.46
C PRO A 58 -15.76 -56.50 29.73
N LYS A 59 -16.34 -55.68 30.62
CA LYS A 59 -17.80 -55.69 30.89
C LYS A 59 -18.53 -55.61 29.54
N SER A 60 -19.42 -56.58 29.26
CA SER A 60 -20.12 -56.72 27.97
C SER A 60 -21.04 -55.53 27.60
N GLY A 61 -21.20 -54.54 28.49
CA GLY A 61 -21.87 -53.26 28.20
C GLY A 61 -20.95 -52.12 27.71
N SER A 62 -19.63 -52.31 27.69
CA SER A 62 -18.67 -51.28 27.25
C SER A 62 -18.70 -51.08 25.73
N GLY A 63 -18.82 -52.16 24.95
CA GLY A 63 -18.84 -52.08 23.47
C GLY A 63 -20.00 -51.24 22.92
N ALA A 64 -21.21 -51.42 23.46
CA ALA A 64 -22.39 -50.63 23.07
C ALA A 64 -22.26 -49.14 23.45
N THR A 65 -21.53 -48.84 24.53
CA THR A 65 -21.28 -47.46 24.99
C THR A 65 -20.24 -46.78 24.10
N ILE A 66 -19.15 -47.48 23.76
CA ILE A 66 -18.11 -46.99 22.86
C ILE A 66 -18.67 -46.79 21.44
N GLU A 67 -19.46 -47.74 20.92
CA GLU A 67 -20.06 -47.62 19.59
C GLU A 67 -21.03 -46.42 19.49
N LYS A 68 -21.77 -46.13 20.57
CA LYS A 68 -22.66 -44.97 20.64
C LYS A 68 -21.88 -43.65 20.64
N ILE A 69 -20.74 -43.60 21.34
CA ILE A 69 -19.84 -42.44 21.35
C ILE A 69 -19.23 -42.24 19.96
N GLU A 70 -18.73 -43.29 19.31
CA GLU A 70 -18.16 -43.23 17.96
C GLU A 70 -19.19 -42.78 16.91
N LYS A 71 -20.43 -43.28 16.98
CA LYS A 71 -21.53 -42.80 16.12
C LYS A 71 -21.85 -41.32 16.38
N GLY A 72 -21.86 -40.89 17.64
CA GLY A 72 -22.04 -39.48 18.00
C GLY A 72 -20.97 -38.58 17.39
N PHE A 73 -19.70 -38.98 17.50
CA PHE A 73 -18.59 -38.25 16.89
C PHE A 73 -18.68 -38.21 15.36
N LYS A 74 -19.00 -39.32 14.70
CA LYS A 74 -19.20 -39.35 13.24
C LYS A 74 -20.31 -38.42 12.79
N ASN A 75 -21.45 -38.41 13.48
CA ASN A 75 -22.57 -37.54 13.13
C ASN A 75 -22.19 -36.06 13.25
N VAL A 76 -21.51 -35.66 14.33
CA VAL A 76 -21.02 -34.29 14.51
C VAL A 76 -20.00 -33.94 13.43
N PHE A 77 -19.07 -34.84 13.13
CA PHE A 77 -18.07 -34.64 12.10
C PHE A 77 -18.71 -34.45 10.71
N ASP A 78 -19.69 -35.29 10.37
CA ASP A 78 -20.40 -35.21 9.09
C ASP A 78 -21.23 -33.94 8.96
N GLU A 79 -21.84 -33.47 10.04
CA GLU A 79 -22.60 -32.22 10.07
C GLU A 79 -21.69 -30.99 9.92
N VAL A 80 -20.55 -30.96 10.63
CA VAL A 80 -19.52 -29.93 10.46
C VAL A 80 -18.95 -29.96 9.04
N SER A 81 -18.65 -31.14 8.51
CA SER A 81 -18.13 -31.32 7.14
C SER A 81 -19.13 -30.81 6.08
N ARG A 82 -20.43 -31.03 6.29
CA ARG A 82 -21.50 -30.53 5.42
C ARG A 82 -21.55 -29.00 5.42
N LEU A 83 -21.54 -28.37 6.59
CA LEU A 83 -21.57 -26.91 6.74
C LEU A 83 -20.34 -26.23 6.12
N VAL A 84 -19.17 -26.86 6.26
CA VAL A 84 -17.94 -26.38 5.62
C VAL A 84 -18.06 -26.47 4.10
N LYS A 85 -18.50 -27.60 3.55
CA LYS A 85 -18.64 -27.80 2.09
C LYS A 85 -19.66 -26.84 1.45
N GLU A 86 -20.72 -26.48 2.16
CA GLU A 86 -21.74 -25.55 1.65
C GLU A 86 -21.22 -24.11 1.54
N ASN A 87 -20.39 -23.68 2.50
CA ASN A 87 -19.90 -22.31 2.57
C ASN A 87 -18.54 -22.09 1.91
N ILE A 88 -17.71 -23.13 1.74
CA ILE A 88 -16.35 -23.00 1.19
C ILE A 88 -16.34 -22.42 -0.23
N LYS A 89 -17.30 -22.79 -1.08
CA LYS A 89 -17.39 -22.27 -2.45
C LYS A 89 -17.64 -20.76 -2.48
N LYS A 90 -18.51 -20.25 -1.59
CA LYS A 90 -18.81 -18.81 -1.47
C LYS A 90 -17.61 -18.03 -0.95
N VAL A 91 -16.91 -18.59 0.06
CA VAL A 91 -15.69 -17.98 0.61
C VAL A 91 -14.59 -17.91 -0.45
N VAL A 92 -14.34 -19.00 -1.17
CA VAL A 92 -13.33 -19.04 -2.25
C VAL A 92 -13.69 -18.04 -3.36
N ALA A 93 -14.94 -18.02 -3.82
CA ALA A 93 -15.40 -17.06 -4.82
C ALA A 93 -15.19 -15.61 -4.36
N GLY A 94 -15.55 -15.29 -3.11
CA GLY A 94 -15.34 -13.96 -2.54
C GLY A 94 -13.86 -13.57 -2.49
N THR A 95 -12.96 -14.49 -2.14
CA THR A 95 -11.51 -14.21 -2.13
C THR A 95 -10.94 -13.96 -3.53
N LEU A 96 -11.40 -14.68 -4.55
CA LEU A 96 -10.97 -14.47 -5.93
C LEU A 96 -11.41 -13.10 -6.45
N VAL A 97 -12.62 -12.66 -6.11
CA VAL A 97 -13.10 -11.32 -6.46
C VAL A 97 -12.24 -10.24 -5.82
N ILE A 98 -11.90 -10.37 -4.53
CA ILE A 98 -11.03 -9.40 -3.83
C ILE A 98 -9.64 -9.35 -4.47
N ILE A 99 -9.05 -10.50 -4.81
CA ILE A 99 -7.75 -10.56 -5.50
C ILE A 99 -7.84 -9.87 -6.86
N GLY A 100 -8.89 -10.13 -7.64
CA GLY A 100 -9.13 -9.46 -8.92
C GLY A 100 -9.22 -7.95 -8.80
N LEU A 101 -9.93 -7.44 -7.77
CA LEU A 101 -10.01 -5.99 -7.50
C LEU A 101 -8.64 -5.38 -7.14
N ILE A 102 -7.84 -6.08 -6.33
CA ILE A 102 -6.48 -5.62 -5.98
C ILE A 102 -5.60 -5.54 -7.23
N VAL A 103 -5.65 -6.58 -8.09
CA VAL A 103 -4.91 -6.60 -9.35
C VAL A 103 -5.37 -5.47 -10.27
N LEU A 104 -6.68 -5.23 -10.37
CA LEU A 104 -7.24 -4.14 -11.17
C LEU A 104 -6.75 -2.77 -10.69
N VAL A 105 -6.76 -2.51 -9.38
CA VAL A 105 -6.24 -1.25 -8.81
C VAL A 105 -4.75 -1.08 -9.11
N TYR A 106 -3.97 -2.16 -9.02
CA TYR A 106 -2.54 -2.12 -9.35
C TYR A 106 -2.31 -1.79 -10.83
N LEU A 107 -3.03 -2.45 -11.74
CA LEU A 107 -2.96 -2.19 -13.18
C LEU A 107 -3.39 -0.75 -13.53
N LEU A 108 -4.44 -0.24 -12.89
CA LEU A 108 -4.89 1.14 -13.08
C LEU A 108 -3.82 2.14 -12.64
N ARG A 109 -3.21 1.94 -11.46
CA ARG A 109 -2.09 2.78 -10.99
C ARG A 109 -0.88 2.71 -11.93
N SER A 110 -0.56 1.51 -12.42
CA SER A 110 0.52 1.32 -13.40
C SER A 110 0.24 2.07 -14.70
N TYR A 111 -0.99 1.98 -15.22
CA TYR A 111 -1.42 2.69 -16.42
C TYR A 111 -1.38 4.22 -16.26
N LEU A 112 -1.85 4.75 -15.12
CA LEU A 112 -1.82 6.19 -14.85
C LEU A 112 -0.38 6.72 -14.80
N LYS A 113 0.55 6.00 -14.14
CA LYS A 113 1.98 6.35 -14.14
C LYS A 113 2.59 6.33 -15.53
N PHE A 114 2.25 5.31 -16.33
CA PHE A 114 2.73 5.20 -17.71
C PHE A 114 2.25 6.37 -18.58
N LYS A 115 0.98 6.79 -18.40
CA LYS A 115 0.42 7.95 -19.11
C LYS A 115 1.13 9.24 -18.73
N GLU A 116 1.34 9.48 -17.43
CA GLU A 116 2.03 10.67 -16.90
C GLU A 116 3.47 10.75 -17.44
N GLN A 117 4.20 9.63 -17.42
CA GLN A 117 5.57 9.58 -17.93
C GLN A 117 5.63 9.95 -19.43
N LYS A 118 4.68 9.48 -20.22
CA LYS A 118 4.63 9.77 -21.66
C LYS A 118 4.37 11.26 -21.95
N GLU A 119 3.52 11.91 -21.16
CA GLU A 119 3.28 13.36 -21.28
C GLU A 119 4.51 14.15 -20.85
N ARG A 120 5.17 13.76 -19.76
CA ARG A 120 6.43 14.38 -19.33
C ARG A 120 7.51 14.29 -20.41
N GLU A 121 7.69 13.13 -21.03
CA GLU A 121 8.64 12.94 -22.14
C GLU A 121 8.30 13.84 -23.33
N ARG A 122 7.03 13.95 -23.69
CA ARG A 122 6.59 14.87 -24.75
C ARG A 122 6.95 16.31 -24.42
N GLY A 123 6.77 16.74 -23.18
CA GLY A 123 7.03 18.12 -22.79
C GLY A 123 8.51 18.44 -22.77
N LEU A 124 9.33 17.51 -22.28
CA LEU A 124 10.78 17.66 -22.33
C LEU A 124 11.27 17.76 -23.78
N ARG A 125 10.72 16.96 -24.70
CA ARG A 125 11.00 17.10 -26.14
C ARG A 125 10.53 18.45 -26.69
N ALA A 126 9.39 18.97 -26.25
CA ALA A 126 8.92 20.28 -26.67
C ALA A 126 9.85 21.41 -26.21
N LEU A 127 10.39 21.33 -25.00
CA LEU A 127 11.41 22.27 -24.52
C LEU A 127 12.70 22.19 -25.35
N GLU A 128 13.10 20.97 -25.74
CA GLU A 128 14.27 20.72 -26.59
C GLU A 128 14.09 21.29 -28.00
N ILE A 129 12.92 21.08 -28.62
CA ILE A 129 12.57 21.65 -29.93
C ILE A 129 12.59 23.19 -29.90
N LEU A 130 12.14 23.79 -28.80
CA LEU A 130 12.19 25.24 -28.58
C LEU A 130 13.58 25.75 -28.18
N ASN A 131 14.52 24.84 -27.95
CA ASN A 131 15.88 25.12 -27.51
C ASN A 131 15.92 26.08 -26.31
N ILE A 132 15.03 25.86 -25.32
CA ILE A 132 14.84 26.76 -24.16
C ILE A 132 16.15 27.03 -23.40
N ASP A 133 17.09 26.10 -23.44
CA ASP A 133 18.37 26.25 -22.74
C ASP A 133 19.36 27.15 -23.50
N SER A 134 19.17 27.34 -24.82
CA SER A 134 20.05 28.16 -25.66
C SER A 134 19.51 29.56 -25.98
N ILE A 135 18.21 29.80 -25.79
CA ILE A 135 17.64 31.13 -26.04
C ILE A 135 18.17 32.13 -25.01
N SER A 136 18.17 33.41 -25.39
CA SER A 136 18.59 34.48 -24.49
C SER A 136 17.67 34.58 -23.27
N ARG A 137 18.16 35.19 -22.19
CA ARG A 137 17.36 35.43 -20.98
C ARG A 137 16.07 36.20 -21.31
N THR A 138 16.17 37.25 -22.12
CA THR A 138 15.03 38.08 -22.53
C THR A 138 14.01 37.30 -23.37
N GLU A 139 14.46 36.45 -24.29
CA GLU A 139 13.57 35.57 -25.06
C GLU A 139 12.84 34.57 -24.15
N PHE A 140 13.56 33.99 -23.18
CA PHE A 140 12.96 33.08 -22.21
C PHE A 140 11.90 33.77 -21.35
N GLU A 141 12.19 34.97 -20.85
CA GLU A 141 11.24 35.78 -20.09
C GLU A 141 9.99 36.11 -20.91
N ASN A 142 10.15 36.58 -22.14
CA ASN A 142 9.05 36.86 -23.06
C ASN A 142 8.22 35.61 -23.38
N TYR A 143 8.86 34.46 -23.51
CA TYR A 143 8.17 33.20 -23.74
C TYR A 143 7.32 32.79 -22.53
N VAL A 144 7.86 32.90 -21.31
CA VAL A 144 7.13 32.63 -20.07
C VAL A 144 5.94 33.58 -19.88
N ILE A 145 6.07 34.86 -20.24
CA ILE A 145 4.94 35.82 -20.23
C ILE A 145 3.78 35.30 -21.09
N ARG A 146 4.07 34.81 -22.31
CA ARG A 146 3.06 34.24 -23.21
C ARG A 146 2.43 32.98 -22.63
N LEU A 147 3.22 32.10 -22.00
CA LEU A 147 2.70 30.92 -21.31
C LEU A 147 1.76 31.28 -20.17
N LEU A 148 2.16 32.22 -19.30
CA LEU A 148 1.32 32.68 -18.19
C LEU A 148 0.02 33.30 -18.71
N THR A 149 0.10 34.11 -19.75
CA THR A 149 -1.08 34.72 -20.40
C THR A 149 -2.03 33.66 -20.94
N HIS A 150 -1.51 32.65 -21.64
CA HIS A 150 -2.30 31.52 -22.12
C HIS A 150 -2.97 30.74 -20.98
N ARG A 151 -2.30 30.62 -19.84
CA ARG A 151 -2.84 29.99 -18.63
C ARG A 151 -3.82 30.88 -17.86
N GLY A 152 -4.21 32.03 -18.42
CA GLY A 152 -5.24 32.91 -17.89
C GLY A 152 -4.73 33.92 -16.85
N PHE A 153 -3.43 34.15 -16.76
CA PHE A 153 -2.89 35.25 -15.96
C PHE A 153 -2.97 36.57 -16.74
N LYS A 154 -3.36 37.65 -16.06
CA LYS A 154 -3.15 39.02 -16.56
C LYS A 154 -1.77 39.47 -16.09
N VAL A 155 -0.83 39.62 -17.02
CA VAL A 155 0.55 39.99 -16.72
C VAL A 155 0.73 41.50 -16.87
N GLU A 156 1.22 42.14 -15.82
CA GLU A 156 1.66 43.53 -15.79
C GLU A 156 3.20 43.49 -15.73
N THR A 157 3.85 43.80 -16.85
CA THR A 157 5.31 43.94 -16.88
C THR A 157 5.70 45.13 -16.01
N THR A 158 6.49 44.89 -14.98
CA THR A 158 7.17 45.97 -14.25
C THR A 158 8.22 46.58 -15.16
N ASP A 159 8.38 47.91 -15.12
CA ASP A 159 9.41 48.59 -15.89
C ASP A 159 10.76 47.88 -15.67
N ALA A 160 11.44 47.54 -16.78
CA ALA A 160 12.65 46.72 -16.83
C ALA A 160 13.86 47.30 -16.05
N THR A 161 13.67 48.42 -15.36
CA THR A 161 14.64 49.15 -14.54
C THR A 161 14.59 48.80 -13.05
N LEU A 162 13.73 47.88 -12.61
CA LEU A 162 13.65 47.46 -11.20
C LEU A 162 14.61 46.28 -10.92
N ASP A 163 15.85 46.66 -10.61
CA ASP A 163 17.05 45.87 -10.28
C ASP A 163 16.94 45.00 -9.00
N LEU A 164 15.77 44.40 -8.74
CA LEU A 164 15.43 43.77 -7.45
C LEU A 164 14.95 42.31 -7.55
N GLY A 165 15.08 41.70 -8.74
CA GLY A 165 14.84 40.26 -8.91
C GLY A 165 13.39 39.83 -9.15
N ILE A 166 12.41 40.75 -9.25
CA ILE A 166 11.07 40.46 -9.76
C ILE A 166 11.00 40.86 -11.23
N ASN A 167 10.60 39.94 -12.10
CA ASN A 167 10.47 40.21 -13.53
C ASN A 167 9.12 40.83 -13.88
N MET A 168 8.04 40.43 -13.18
CA MET A 168 6.68 40.91 -13.46
C MET A 168 5.72 40.67 -12.30
N ILE A 169 4.58 41.34 -12.40
CA ILE A 169 3.41 41.08 -11.57
C ILE A 169 2.38 40.34 -12.42
N ALA A 170 1.78 39.28 -11.88
CA ALA A 170 0.71 38.55 -12.55
C ALA A 170 -0.55 38.49 -11.68
N LYS A 171 -1.73 38.53 -12.28
CA LYS A 171 -3.02 38.43 -11.58
C LYS A 171 -3.85 37.28 -12.11
N LYS A 172 -4.39 36.46 -11.20
CA LYS A 172 -5.29 35.36 -11.53
C LYS A 172 -6.14 34.97 -10.32
N ASN A 173 -7.43 34.74 -10.52
CA ASN A 173 -8.38 34.31 -9.48
C ASN A 173 -8.28 35.19 -8.20
N ASP A 174 -8.34 36.51 -8.38
CA ASP A 174 -8.23 37.52 -7.32
C ASP A 174 -6.91 37.55 -6.52
N HIS A 175 -5.92 36.77 -6.92
CA HIS A 175 -4.57 36.82 -6.35
C HIS A 175 -3.61 37.60 -7.24
N LYS A 176 -2.76 38.41 -6.59
CA LYS A 176 -1.63 39.11 -7.19
C LYS A 176 -0.33 38.38 -6.86
N TYR A 177 0.43 38.07 -7.89
CA TYR A 177 1.65 37.28 -7.85
C TYR A 177 2.86 38.16 -8.16
N ALA A 178 3.88 38.13 -7.31
CA ALA A 178 5.23 38.51 -7.69
C ALA A 178 5.88 37.33 -8.42
N VAL A 179 6.34 37.54 -9.65
CA VAL A 179 6.92 36.48 -10.48
C VAL A 179 8.38 36.77 -10.78
N GLN A 180 9.24 35.80 -10.47
CA GLN A 180 10.65 35.79 -10.86
C GLN A 180 10.90 34.67 -11.87
N ILE A 181 11.66 34.98 -12.91
CA ILE A 181 12.03 34.08 -13.99
C ILE A 181 13.54 33.92 -13.99
N GLU A 182 14.02 32.69 -13.85
CA GLU A 182 15.44 32.39 -13.75
C GLU A 182 15.86 31.35 -14.79
N ARG A 183 16.58 31.82 -15.82
CA ARG A 183 17.24 30.95 -16.79
C ARG A 183 18.65 30.61 -16.30
N GLN A 184 18.92 29.34 -16.03
CA GLN A 184 20.20 28.88 -15.51
C GLN A 184 20.50 27.42 -15.83
N THR A 185 21.75 27.00 -15.64
CA THR A 185 22.23 25.62 -15.88
C THR A 185 22.23 24.76 -14.62
N GLY A 186 22.36 25.37 -13.44
CA GLY A 186 22.42 24.68 -12.14
C GLY A 186 21.07 24.64 -11.42
N LEU A 187 21.09 24.20 -10.16
CA LEU A 187 19.91 24.23 -9.29
C LEU A 187 19.62 25.65 -8.80
N VAL A 188 18.33 26.02 -8.73
CA VAL A 188 17.89 27.31 -8.18
C VAL A 188 18.03 27.23 -6.68
N SER A 189 18.77 28.19 -6.12
CA SER A 189 19.12 28.19 -4.71
C SER A 189 17.98 28.65 -3.81
N ARG A 190 18.06 28.32 -2.52
CA ARG A 190 17.18 28.83 -1.47
C ARG A 190 17.13 30.38 -1.44
N LEU A 191 18.24 31.03 -1.81
CA LEU A 191 18.32 32.50 -1.80
C LEU A 191 17.31 33.13 -2.76
N ALA A 192 17.06 32.51 -3.92
CA ALA A 192 16.08 33.02 -4.88
C ALA A 192 14.66 33.02 -4.29
N VAL A 193 14.28 31.94 -3.60
CA VAL A 193 12.99 31.85 -2.88
C VAL A 193 12.90 32.86 -1.75
N SER A 194 13.97 33.04 -0.97
CA SER A 194 14.03 34.04 0.10
C SER A 194 13.87 35.48 -0.42
N ASN A 195 14.53 35.79 -1.54
CA ASN A 195 14.48 37.11 -2.15
C ASN A 195 13.08 37.45 -2.67
N ILE A 196 12.47 36.58 -3.48
CA ILE A 196 11.14 36.85 -4.01
C ILE A 196 10.09 36.92 -2.89
N ASP A 197 10.22 36.10 -1.85
CA ASP A 197 9.31 36.12 -0.71
C ASP A 197 9.36 37.45 0.05
N ARG A 198 10.56 38.02 0.24
CA ARG A 198 10.72 39.36 0.83
C ARG A 198 10.14 40.44 -0.08
N GLU A 199 10.43 40.38 -1.38
CA GLU A 199 10.03 41.44 -2.32
C GLU A 199 8.53 41.43 -2.63
N LYS A 200 7.82 40.29 -2.51
CA LYS A 200 6.37 40.22 -2.81
C LYS A 200 5.54 41.27 -2.03
N HIS A 201 5.92 41.54 -0.78
CA HIS A 201 5.25 42.50 0.08
C HIS A 201 5.41 43.94 -0.39
N ARG A 202 6.56 44.30 -0.97
CA ARG A 202 6.83 45.64 -1.50
C ARG A 202 5.87 46.00 -2.63
N TYR A 203 5.45 45.02 -3.41
CA TYR A 203 4.52 45.21 -4.54
C TYR A 203 3.06 44.89 -4.19
N GLY A 204 2.76 44.62 -2.91
CA GLY A 204 1.42 44.26 -2.44
C GLY A 204 0.90 42.97 -3.08
N CYS A 205 1.79 42.02 -3.38
CA CYS A 205 1.43 40.72 -3.93
C CYS A 205 1.08 39.74 -2.79
N ASP A 206 0.04 38.94 -3.00
CA ASP A 206 -0.41 37.90 -2.07
C ASP A 206 0.51 36.68 -2.10
N LYS A 207 1.05 36.40 -3.30
CA LYS A 207 1.81 35.19 -3.59
C LYS A 207 3.11 35.51 -4.31
N ALA A 208 4.08 34.63 -4.15
CA ALA A 208 5.32 34.61 -4.92
C ALA A 208 5.31 33.40 -5.85
N MET A 209 5.89 33.53 -7.04
CA MET A 209 6.06 32.46 -8.00
C MET A 209 7.45 32.54 -8.64
N LEU A 210 8.19 31.43 -8.65
CA LEU A 210 9.49 31.34 -9.29
C LEU A 210 9.45 30.33 -10.43
N ILE A 211 9.85 30.76 -11.62
CA ILE A 211 9.81 29.97 -12.85
C ILE A 211 11.22 29.81 -13.38
N THR A 212 11.62 28.57 -13.68
CA THR A 212 12.96 28.27 -14.21
C THR A 212 12.95 27.18 -15.27
N ASN A 213 13.93 27.21 -16.18
CA ASN A 213 14.22 26.10 -17.08
C ASN A 213 14.93 24.92 -16.39
N SER A 214 15.29 25.06 -15.12
CA SER A 214 16.04 24.07 -14.33
C SER A 214 15.22 23.51 -13.16
N TYR A 215 15.89 22.97 -12.15
CA TYR A 215 15.31 22.44 -10.92
C TYR A 215 15.73 23.25 -9.70
N PHE A 216 15.01 23.11 -8.59
CA PHE A 216 15.30 23.79 -7.32
C PHE A 216 16.13 22.88 -6.41
N SER A 217 16.96 23.47 -5.54
CA SER A 217 17.61 22.71 -4.46
C SER A 217 16.59 22.24 -3.42
N GLU A 218 16.93 21.20 -2.65
CA GLU A 218 16.06 20.69 -1.58
C GLU A 218 15.70 21.79 -0.57
N ASP A 219 16.70 22.58 -0.14
CA ASP A 219 16.50 23.71 0.77
C ASP A 219 15.60 24.82 0.21
N ALA A 220 15.58 24.99 -1.11
CA ALA A 220 14.71 25.96 -1.78
C ALA A 220 13.27 25.46 -1.81
N ILE A 221 13.08 24.17 -2.09
CA ILE A 221 11.77 23.50 -2.04
C ILE A 221 11.21 23.55 -0.62
N GLU A 222 12.03 23.29 0.38
CA GLU A 222 11.61 23.37 1.79
C GLU A 222 11.18 24.79 2.18
N LEU A 223 11.95 25.81 1.81
CA LEU A 223 11.57 27.20 2.07
C LEU A 223 10.28 27.59 1.34
N ALA A 224 10.12 27.18 0.08
CA ALA A 224 8.92 27.49 -0.68
C ALA A 224 7.65 26.89 -0.05
N LYS A 225 7.75 25.69 0.54
CA LYS A 225 6.64 25.08 1.29
C LYS A 225 6.24 25.90 2.52
N SER A 226 7.18 26.51 3.23
CA SER A 226 6.87 27.31 4.42
C SER A 226 6.39 28.73 4.09
N THR A 227 6.86 29.31 2.98
CA THR A 227 6.46 30.66 2.54
C THR A 227 5.23 30.68 1.62
N GLY A 228 4.85 29.52 1.09
CA GLY A 228 3.80 29.41 0.07
C GLY A 228 4.23 29.92 -1.31
N CYS A 229 5.54 29.99 -1.58
CA CYS A 229 6.06 30.36 -2.89
C CYS A 229 5.78 29.24 -3.91
N GLU A 230 5.15 29.57 -5.04
CA GLU A 230 4.84 28.62 -6.10
C GLU A 230 6.10 28.37 -6.96
N LEU A 231 6.54 27.12 -7.05
CA LEU A 231 7.73 26.74 -7.82
C LEU A 231 7.35 26.08 -9.14
N VAL A 232 7.82 26.64 -10.25
CA VAL A 232 7.64 26.11 -11.61
C VAL A 232 9.01 25.69 -12.12
N ASN A 233 9.30 24.40 -11.97
CA ASN A 233 10.56 23.80 -12.43
C ASN A 233 10.44 23.35 -13.91
N ARG A 234 11.51 22.74 -14.42
CA ARG A 234 11.58 22.22 -15.78
C ARG A 234 10.43 21.29 -16.17
N ASP A 235 10.00 20.38 -15.28
CA ASP A 235 8.92 19.44 -15.59
C ASP A 235 7.57 20.16 -15.70
N ILE A 236 7.25 21.05 -14.76
CA ILE A 236 6.01 21.83 -14.79
C ILE A 236 6.01 22.78 -16.00
N LEU A 237 7.15 23.40 -16.29
CA LEU A 237 7.33 24.24 -17.47
C LEU A 237 7.11 23.44 -18.77
N ALA A 238 7.62 22.23 -18.84
CA ALA A 238 7.42 21.32 -19.96
C ALA A 238 5.93 21.02 -20.21
N GLU A 239 5.17 20.77 -19.15
CA GLU A 239 3.72 20.59 -19.23
C GLU A 239 3.02 21.85 -19.76
N TRP A 240 3.43 23.04 -19.30
CA TRP A 240 2.86 24.31 -19.76
C TRP A 240 3.13 24.55 -21.23
N VAL A 241 4.33 24.19 -21.70
CA VAL A 241 4.71 24.29 -23.12
C VAL A 241 3.88 23.36 -23.99
N LEU A 242 3.65 22.12 -23.56
CA LEU A 242 2.78 21.20 -24.31
C LEU A 242 1.35 21.70 -24.42
N ASP A 243 0.78 22.15 -23.31
CA ASP A 243 -0.58 22.70 -23.28
C ASP A 243 -0.69 23.91 -24.23
N PHE A 244 0.32 24.78 -24.21
CA PHE A 244 0.40 25.93 -25.11
C PHE A 244 0.45 25.53 -26.59
N GLN A 245 1.28 24.55 -26.95
CA GLN A 245 1.43 24.07 -28.33
C GLN A 245 0.17 23.35 -28.83
N THR A 246 -0.44 22.50 -27.99
CA THR A 246 -1.62 21.70 -28.36
C THR A 246 -2.87 22.56 -28.53
N ARG A 247 -3.09 23.55 -27.66
CA ARG A 247 -4.22 24.47 -27.77
C ARG A 247 -4.03 25.56 -28.81
N GLY A 248 -2.79 26.02 -29.01
CA GLY A 248 -2.44 26.98 -30.05
C GLY A 248 -2.70 26.45 -31.48
N SER A 249 -2.51 25.14 -31.70
CA SER A 249 -2.78 24.48 -32.99
C SER A 249 -4.28 24.29 -33.29
N ASN A 250 -5.16 24.33 -32.28
CA ASN A 250 -6.60 24.13 -32.46
C ASN A 250 -7.38 25.46 -32.60
N ALA A 251 -6.69 26.59 -32.49
CA ALA A 251 -7.26 27.93 -32.56
C ALA A 251 -6.85 28.70 -33.85
N GLY A 252 -6.17 28.01 -34.78
CA GLY A 252 -5.71 28.56 -36.06
C GLY A 252 -6.52 28.03 -37.24
#